data_AF-A0A1H3PQ28-F1
#
_entry.id   AF-A0A1H3PQ28-F1
#
_cell.length_a   1.000
_cell.length_b   1.000
_cell.length_c   1.000
_cell.angle_alpha   90.00
_cell.angle_beta   90.00
_cell.angle_gamma   90.00
#
_symmetry.space_group_name_H-M   'P 1'
#
loop_
_entity.id
_entity.type
_entity.pdbx_description
1 polymer ?
#
loop_
_entity_poly.entity_id
_entity_poly.type
_entity_poly.pdbx_seq_one_letter_code
_entity_poly.pdbx_strand_id
1 'polypeptide(L)'
;MKKTTTYILVAALIVLQLYSLVKINSLQSMIENTNNTINSVENRLDNQINSIYQNVDQKLEAQASLIHNSTTKVGKLDIVTITIPITFTIEPKIVTETMSVALDFNGEIVRLEKSGLQYSTTKNFEISDSISPKIIMEDDGVKNIEEHMGLRVSNIREQVFPFIFARFSAQSSYGSNEYRAKGHLDIDYKPSRENNNTFIDMKYVIKVDDEIIKETPVVWGKNSESGRIFTLDIDDKYSINDGQILTSNIVAVDSFGFTHEYLVTHFVVGSNVQREPYLKQEKIIAPNGKIVYLFDENNYEKIN
;
A
#
# COMPACT_ATOMS: atom_id res chain seq x y z
N MET A 1 -6.66 49.85 65.10
CA MET A 1 -7.45 48.63 64.77
C MET A 1 -7.95 48.56 63.32
N LYS A 2 -8.29 49.66 62.63
CA LYS A 2 -8.77 49.58 61.22
C LYS A 2 -7.74 49.02 60.21
N LYS A 3 -6.47 49.40 60.31
CA LYS A 3 -5.43 48.96 59.35
C LYS A 3 -5.14 47.45 59.43
N THR A 4 -5.08 46.87 60.62
CA THR A 4 -4.83 45.42 60.81
C THR A 4 -5.98 44.56 60.29
N THR A 5 -7.24 44.97 60.46
CA THR A 5 -8.39 44.25 59.90
C THR A 5 -8.40 44.28 58.37
N THR A 6 -8.02 45.40 57.74
CA THR A 6 -7.89 45.49 56.28
C THR A 6 -6.79 44.57 55.73
N TYR A 7 -5.63 44.49 56.38
CA TYR A 7 -4.56 43.57 55.97
C TYR A 7 -4.97 42.09 56.09
N ILE A 8 -5.73 41.73 57.13
CA ILE A 8 -6.26 40.37 57.28
C ILE A 8 -7.26 40.03 56.18
N LEU A 9 -8.15 40.96 55.82
CA LEU A 9 -9.11 40.79 54.72
C LEU A 9 -8.40 40.63 53.37
N VAL A 10 -7.38 41.45 53.10
CA VAL A 10 -6.59 41.34 51.87
C VAL A 10 -5.84 40.00 51.80
N ALA A 11 -5.24 39.55 52.90
CA ALA A 11 -4.57 38.25 52.96
C ALA A 11 -5.57 37.09 52.74
N ALA A 12 -6.75 37.15 53.35
CA ALA A 12 -7.81 36.15 53.14
C ALA A 12 -8.29 36.10 51.69
N LEU A 13 -8.46 37.26 51.04
CA LEU A 13 -8.83 37.35 49.63
C LEU A 13 -7.75 36.74 48.72
N ILE A 14 -6.47 36.98 48.99
CA ILE A 14 -5.36 36.39 48.22
C ILE A 14 -5.37 34.86 48.33
N VAL A 15 -5.59 34.31 49.54
CA VAL A 15 -5.67 32.85 49.75
C VAL A 15 -6.88 32.25 49.03
N LEU A 16 -8.04 32.92 49.07
CA LEU A 16 -9.24 32.52 48.32
C LEU A 16 -9.01 32.55 46.81
N GLN A 17 -8.27 33.54 46.30
CA GLN A 17 -7.92 33.64 44.89
C GLN A 17 -7.00 32.49 44.45
N LEU A 18 -5.99 32.17 45.26
CA LEU A 18 -5.07 31.05 45.02
C LEU A 18 -5.80 29.71 45.06
N TYR A 19 -6.68 29.49 46.04
CA TYR A 19 -7.52 28.30 46.11
C TYR A 19 -8.42 28.16 44.88
N SER A 20 -9.00 29.26 44.42
CA SER A 20 -9.84 29.29 43.21
C SER A 20 -9.04 28.91 41.97
N LEU A 21 -7.81 29.43 41.80
CA LEU A 21 -6.94 29.08 40.68
C LEU A 21 -6.56 27.59 40.68
N VAL A 22 -6.21 27.02 41.84
CA VAL A 22 -5.91 25.58 41.95
C VAL A 22 -7.14 24.75 41.57
N LYS A 23 -8.33 25.14 42.03
CA LYS A 23 -9.58 24.44 41.72
C LYS A 23 -9.96 24.55 40.24
N ILE A 24 -9.74 25.71 39.62
CA ILE A 24 -9.95 25.93 38.18
C ILE A 24 -9.02 25.03 37.36
N ASN A 25 -7.73 24.98 37.69
CA ASN A 25 -6.78 24.11 37.00
C ASN A 25 -7.16 22.63 37.13
N SER A 26 -7.57 22.20 38.32
CA SER A 26 -8.03 20.81 38.53
C SER A 26 -9.29 20.49 37.74
N LEU A 27 -10.24 21.42 37.64
CA LEU A 27 -11.44 21.27 36.83
C LEU A 27 -11.12 21.23 35.34
N GLN A 28 -10.19 22.06 34.87
CA GLN A 28 -9.74 22.05 33.48
C GLN A 28 -9.11 20.70 33.11
N SER A 29 -8.20 20.17 33.93
CA SER A 29 -7.61 18.85 33.71
C SER A 29 -8.66 17.74 33.73
N MET A 30 -9.70 17.85 34.56
CA MET A 30 -10.80 16.87 34.57
C MET A 30 -11.63 16.96 33.29
N ILE A 31 -11.94 18.16 32.80
CA ILE A 31 -12.66 18.37 31.53
C ILE A 31 -11.85 17.82 30.35
N GLU A 32 -10.54 18.08 30.29
CA GLU A 32 -9.67 17.55 29.23
C GLU A 32 -9.64 16.02 29.25
N ASN A 33 -9.53 15.40 30.43
CA ASN A 33 -9.59 13.94 30.58
C ASN A 33 -10.96 13.37 30.20
N THR A 34 -12.05 14.04 30.57
CA THR A 34 -13.40 13.63 30.21
C THR A 34 -13.62 13.73 28.70
N ASN A 35 -13.20 14.82 28.06
CA ASN A 35 -13.27 14.97 26.61
C ASN A 35 -12.46 13.90 25.88
N ASN A 36 -11.24 13.62 26.33
CA ASN A 36 -10.42 12.55 25.76
C ASN A 36 -11.07 11.17 25.90
N THR A 37 -11.76 10.93 27.02
CA THR A 37 -12.51 9.68 27.26
C THR A 37 -13.74 9.60 26.35
N ILE A 38 -14.51 10.70 26.22
CA ILE A 38 -15.68 10.76 25.34
C ILE A 38 -15.26 10.52 23.88
N ASN A 39 -14.23 11.22 23.39
CA ASN A 39 -13.71 11.02 22.03
C ASN A 39 -13.26 9.57 21.79
N SER A 40 -12.62 8.94 22.78
CA SER A 40 -12.19 7.54 22.68
C SER A 40 -13.38 6.57 22.64
N VAL A 41 -14.45 6.87 23.39
CA VAL A 41 -15.67 6.06 23.41
C VAL A 41 -16.47 6.24 22.13
N GLU A 42 -16.62 7.47 21.63
CA GLU A 42 -17.28 7.77 20.34
C GLU A 42 -16.56 7.08 19.18
N ASN A 43 -15.25 7.24 19.07
CA ASN A 43 -14.46 6.56 18.04
C ASN A 43 -14.60 5.02 18.11
N ARG A 44 -14.68 4.45 19.31
CA ARG A 44 -14.90 3.00 19.46
C ARG A 44 -16.32 2.60 19.06
N LEU A 45 -17.32 3.40 19.42
CA LEU A 45 -18.72 3.14 19.05
C LEU A 45 -18.90 3.23 17.53
N ASP A 46 -18.36 4.24 16.87
CA ASP A 46 -18.43 4.37 15.41
C ASP A 46 -17.77 3.18 14.70
N ASN A 47 -16.59 2.76 15.18
CA ASN A 47 -15.91 1.58 14.64
C ASN A 47 -16.74 0.29 14.85
N GLN A 48 -17.38 0.13 16.01
CA GLN A 48 -18.23 -1.01 16.30
C GLN A 48 -19.52 -1.00 15.47
N ILE A 49 -20.16 0.17 15.33
CA ILE A 49 -21.36 0.36 14.52
C ILE A 49 -21.05 0.04 13.05
N ASN A 50 -19.96 0.57 12.50
CA ASN A 50 -19.52 0.27 11.13
C ASN A 50 -19.26 -1.22 10.94
N SER A 51 -18.63 -1.88 11.91
CA SER A 51 -18.40 -3.33 11.87
C SER A 51 -19.70 -4.15 11.91
N ILE A 52 -20.71 -3.71 12.68
CA ILE A 52 -22.02 -4.36 12.74
C ILE A 52 -22.76 -4.21 11.41
N TYR A 53 -22.82 -2.99 10.85
CA TYR A 53 -23.46 -2.76 9.55
C TYR A 53 -22.84 -3.61 8.45
N GLN A 54 -21.50 -3.60 8.35
CA GLN A 54 -20.78 -4.44 7.38
C GLN A 54 -21.09 -5.94 7.56
N ASN A 55 -21.19 -6.42 8.80
CA ASN A 55 -21.52 -7.82 9.06
C ASN A 55 -22.96 -8.17 8.68
N VAL A 56 -23.91 -7.27 8.96
CA VAL A 56 -25.33 -7.45 8.63
C VAL A 56 -25.52 -7.46 7.12
N ASP A 57 -24.95 -6.49 6.42
CA ASP A 57 -25.04 -6.39 4.96
C ASP A 57 -24.41 -7.63 4.30
N GLN A 58 -23.22 -8.04 4.73
CA GLN A 58 -22.58 -9.28 4.23
C GLN A 58 -23.45 -10.52 4.45
N LYS A 59 -24.13 -10.64 5.59
CA LYS A 59 -25.02 -11.79 5.87
C LYS A 59 -26.28 -11.75 5.03
N LEU A 60 -26.85 -10.57 4.80
CA LEU A 60 -28.03 -10.40 3.96
C LEU A 60 -27.70 -10.70 2.48
N GLU A 61 -26.57 -10.18 1.99
CA GLU A 61 -26.04 -10.50 0.65
C GLU A 61 -25.78 -12.01 0.51
N ALA A 62 -25.12 -12.62 1.50
CA ALA A 62 -24.86 -14.06 1.49
C ALA A 62 -26.14 -14.91 1.54
N GLN A 63 -27.21 -14.46 2.21
CA GLN A 63 -28.49 -15.15 2.19
C GLN A 63 -29.21 -15.03 0.84
N ALA A 64 -29.20 -13.83 0.26
CA ALA A 64 -29.87 -13.53 -1.01
C ALA A 64 -29.14 -14.13 -2.23
N SER A 65 -27.81 -14.26 -2.17
CA SER A 65 -27.01 -14.78 -3.28
C SER A 65 -27.36 -16.23 -3.60
N LEU A 66 -27.35 -16.58 -4.89
CA LEU A 66 -27.46 -17.98 -5.35
C LEU A 66 -26.13 -18.73 -5.24
N ILE A 67 -25.04 -18.04 -4.87
CA ILE A 67 -23.69 -18.59 -4.73
C ILE A 67 -23.44 -19.02 -3.29
N HIS A 68 -22.93 -20.24 -3.11
CA HIS A 68 -22.45 -20.73 -1.82
C HIS A 68 -21.02 -20.26 -1.56
N ASN A 69 -20.16 -20.41 -2.57
CA ASN A 69 -18.76 -20.01 -2.50
C ASN A 69 -18.25 -19.58 -3.88
N SER A 70 -17.30 -18.65 -3.89
CA SER A 70 -16.52 -18.36 -5.08
C SER A 70 -15.10 -17.99 -4.69
N THR A 71 -14.15 -18.49 -5.48
CA THR A 71 -12.73 -18.37 -5.17
C THR A 71 -11.93 -18.16 -6.44
N THR A 72 -10.78 -17.53 -6.27
CA THR A 72 -9.78 -17.39 -7.32
C THR A 72 -8.46 -18.00 -6.88
N LYS A 73 -7.77 -18.61 -7.82
CA LYS A 73 -6.41 -19.09 -7.63
C LYS A 73 -5.51 -18.47 -8.69
N VAL A 74 -4.55 -17.67 -8.24
CA VAL A 74 -3.52 -17.11 -9.11
C VAL A 74 -2.47 -18.17 -9.38
N GLY A 75 -2.20 -18.40 -10.67
CA GLY A 75 -1.20 -19.36 -11.12
C GLY A 75 0.20 -18.77 -11.20
N LYS A 76 1.05 -19.41 -12.01
CA LYS A 76 2.44 -18.99 -12.21
C LYS A 76 2.56 -18.01 -13.37
N LEU A 77 3.41 -17.00 -13.22
CA LEU A 77 3.75 -16.09 -14.31
C LEU A 77 4.38 -16.86 -15.47
N ASP A 78 3.81 -16.72 -16.65
CA ASP A 78 4.46 -17.09 -17.90
C ASP A 78 5.36 -15.94 -18.33
N ILE A 79 6.68 -16.13 -18.24
CA ILE A 79 7.69 -15.11 -18.54
C ILE A 79 7.70 -14.76 -20.05
N VAL A 80 7.28 -15.68 -20.92
CA VAL A 80 7.30 -15.47 -22.38
C VAL A 80 6.16 -14.56 -22.80
N THR A 81 4.96 -14.83 -22.32
CA THR A 81 3.76 -14.04 -22.63
C THR A 81 3.58 -12.85 -21.68
N ILE A 82 4.24 -12.87 -20.53
CA ILE A 82 4.10 -11.92 -19.42
C ILE A 82 2.64 -11.86 -18.94
N THR A 83 1.99 -13.02 -18.91
CA THR A 83 0.63 -13.18 -18.42
C THR A 83 0.58 -14.21 -17.29
N ILE A 84 -0.48 -14.11 -16.48
CA ILE A 84 -0.69 -14.98 -15.34
C ILE A 84 -2.04 -15.68 -15.52
N PRO A 85 -2.08 -17.03 -15.52
CA PRO A 85 -3.33 -17.77 -15.53
C PRO A 85 -4.00 -17.62 -14.17
N ILE A 86 -5.26 -17.21 -14.17
CA ILE A 86 -6.09 -17.14 -12.97
C ILE A 86 -7.26 -18.10 -13.16
N THR A 87 -7.39 -19.04 -12.23
CA THR A 87 -8.50 -19.98 -12.18
C THR A 87 -9.60 -19.41 -11.30
N PHE A 88 -10.81 -19.32 -11.83
CA PHE A 88 -12.01 -18.92 -11.10
C PHE A 88 -12.86 -20.14 -10.86
N THR A 89 -13.32 -20.31 -9.63
CA THR A 89 -14.19 -21.42 -9.23
C THR A 89 -15.42 -20.87 -8.53
N ILE A 90 -16.58 -21.36 -8.96
CA ILE A 90 -17.90 -20.98 -8.44
C ILE A 90 -18.62 -22.24 -7.98
N GLU A 91 -19.18 -22.17 -6.78
CA GLU A 91 -20.01 -23.20 -6.20
C GLU A 91 -21.39 -22.61 -5.89
N PRO A 92 -22.40 -22.84 -6.74
CA PRO A 92 -23.78 -22.44 -6.48
C PRO A 92 -24.37 -23.17 -5.27
N LYS A 93 -25.37 -22.58 -4.63
CA LYS A 93 -26.12 -23.23 -3.53
C LYS A 93 -26.93 -24.44 -4.00
N ILE A 94 -27.40 -24.40 -5.24
CA ILE A 94 -28.18 -25.45 -5.88
C ILE A 94 -27.59 -25.68 -7.26
N VAL A 95 -27.40 -26.94 -7.63
CA VAL A 95 -26.86 -27.34 -8.93
C VAL A 95 -27.89 -28.21 -9.63
N THR A 96 -28.38 -27.78 -10.78
CA THR A 96 -29.30 -28.56 -11.64
C THR A 96 -28.54 -29.13 -12.84
N GLU A 97 -29.19 -29.99 -13.62
CA GLU A 97 -28.62 -30.54 -14.85
C GLU A 97 -28.59 -29.52 -15.99
N THR A 98 -29.56 -28.60 -16.03
CA THR A 98 -29.75 -27.58 -17.06
C THR A 98 -29.02 -26.27 -16.76
N MET A 99 -28.56 -26.08 -15.53
CA MET A 99 -27.81 -24.89 -15.12
C MET A 99 -26.51 -24.72 -15.92
N SER A 100 -26.31 -23.51 -16.43
CA SER A 100 -25.06 -23.05 -17.02
C SER A 100 -24.55 -21.83 -16.26
N VAL A 101 -23.23 -21.74 -16.12
CA VAL A 101 -22.56 -20.65 -15.41
C VAL A 101 -21.51 -20.04 -16.32
N ALA A 102 -21.47 -18.71 -16.37
CA ALA A 102 -20.50 -17.94 -17.12
C ALA A 102 -19.98 -16.76 -16.28
N LEU A 103 -18.80 -16.27 -16.65
CA LEU A 103 -18.22 -15.04 -16.11
C LEU A 103 -18.17 -13.98 -17.20
N ASP A 104 -18.63 -12.78 -16.86
CA ASP A 104 -18.54 -11.60 -17.69
C ASP A 104 -17.37 -10.72 -17.24
N PHE A 105 -16.33 -10.68 -18.08
CA PHE A 105 -15.16 -9.82 -17.91
C PHE A 105 -15.35 -8.55 -18.75
N ASN A 106 -16.12 -7.58 -18.25
CA ASN A 106 -16.37 -6.30 -18.90
C ASN A 106 -16.87 -6.41 -20.36
N GLY A 107 -17.77 -7.34 -20.62
CA GLY A 107 -18.39 -7.62 -21.92
C GLY A 107 -17.93 -8.94 -22.55
N GLU A 108 -16.79 -9.49 -22.12
CA GLU A 108 -16.33 -10.80 -22.60
C GLU A 108 -16.91 -11.92 -21.72
N ILE A 109 -17.86 -12.66 -22.28
CA ILE A 109 -18.55 -13.76 -21.58
C ILE A 109 -17.80 -15.06 -21.81
N VAL A 110 -17.30 -15.65 -20.72
CA VAL A 110 -16.59 -16.94 -20.71
C VAL A 110 -17.45 -17.96 -19.97
N ARG A 111 -17.86 -19.04 -20.65
CA ARG A 111 -18.57 -20.15 -20.02
C ARG A 111 -17.63 -20.98 -19.16
N LEU A 112 -18.12 -21.42 -18.00
CA LEU A 112 -17.37 -22.26 -17.07
C LEU A 112 -17.67 -23.74 -17.32
N GLU A 113 -16.67 -24.57 -17.08
CA GLU A 113 -16.78 -26.02 -17.16
C GLU A 113 -17.30 -26.58 -15.83
N LYS A 114 -18.34 -27.42 -15.91
CA LYS A 114 -18.93 -28.08 -14.76
C LYS A 114 -18.12 -29.31 -14.35
N SER A 115 -17.75 -29.40 -13.08
CA SER A 115 -17.11 -30.57 -12.47
C SER A 115 -17.77 -30.85 -11.11
N GLY A 116 -18.69 -31.82 -11.09
CA GLY A 116 -19.48 -32.12 -9.90
C GLY A 116 -20.41 -30.96 -9.54
N LEU A 117 -20.19 -30.38 -8.35
CA LEU A 117 -20.96 -29.24 -7.83
C LEU A 117 -20.32 -27.88 -8.14
N GLN A 118 -19.17 -27.86 -8.82
CA GLN A 118 -18.40 -26.66 -9.08
C GLN A 118 -18.34 -26.34 -10.57
N TYR A 119 -18.19 -25.05 -10.85
CA TYR A 119 -17.98 -24.50 -12.18
C TYR A 119 -16.64 -23.78 -12.17
N SER A 120 -15.79 -24.03 -13.16
CA SER A 120 -14.47 -23.38 -13.21
C SER A 120 -14.03 -22.99 -14.61
N THR A 121 -13.17 -21.99 -14.68
CA THR A 121 -12.46 -21.60 -15.90
C THR A 121 -11.11 -21.02 -15.54
N THR A 122 -10.17 -21.04 -16.48
CA THR A 122 -8.86 -20.38 -16.34
C THR A 122 -8.65 -19.43 -17.50
N LYS A 123 -8.31 -18.19 -17.19
CA LYS A 123 -8.00 -17.14 -18.17
C LYS A 123 -6.70 -16.45 -17.81
N ASN A 124 -5.94 -16.03 -18.82
CA ASN A 124 -4.70 -15.32 -18.66
C ASN A 124 -4.95 -13.81 -18.56
N PHE A 125 -4.25 -13.15 -17.64
CA PHE A 125 -4.33 -11.72 -17.40
C PHE A 125 -2.95 -11.09 -17.34
N GLU A 126 -2.87 -9.79 -17.61
CA GLU A 126 -1.66 -9.00 -17.39
C GLU A 126 -1.49 -8.66 -15.91
N ILE A 127 -0.25 -8.37 -15.49
CA ILE A 127 0.08 -8.02 -14.09
C ILE A 127 -0.65 -6.76 -13.62
N SER A 128 -0.93 -5.84 -14.53
CA SER A 128 -1.63 -4.58 -14.27
C SER A 128 -3.15 -4.70 -14.24
N ASP A 129 -3.72 -5.86 -14.58
CA ASP A 129 -5.17 -6.01 -14.67
C ASP A 129 -5.83 -5.92 -13.29
N SER A 130 -6.96 -5.21 -13.24
CA SER A 130 -7.89 -5.22 -12.11
C SER A 130 -9.11 -6.06 -12.52
N ILE A 131 -9.35 -7.15 -11.79
CA ILE A 131 -10.29 -8.19 -12.22
C ILE A 131 -11.44 -8.28 -11.23
N SER A 132 -12.67 -8.04 -11.72
CA SER A 132 -13.91 -8.17 -10.94
C SER A 132 -15.05 -8.62 -11.85
N PRO A 133 -15.07 -9.89 -12.29
CA PRO A 133 -16.08 -10.38 -13.21
C PRO A 133 -17.46 -10.50 -12.55
N LYS A 134 -18.51 -10.41 -13.36
CA LYS A 134 -19.89 -10.71 -12.94
C LYS A 134 -20.19 -12.18 -13.22
N ILE A 135 -20.91 -12.82 -12.31
CA ILE A 135 -21.40 -14.18 -12.48
C ILE A 135 -22.72 -14.12 -13.22
N ILE A 136 -22.83 -14.89 -14.30
CA ILE A 136 -24.08 -15.11 -15.03
C ILE A 136 -24.49 -16.57 -14.81
N MET A 137 -25.63 -16.79 -14.18
CA MET A 137 -26.23 -18.11 -14.05
C MET A 137 -27.51 -18.17 -14.88
N GLU A 138 -27.64 -19.20 -15.68
CA GLU A 138 -28.85 -19.47 -16.46
C GLU A 138 -29.33 -20.88 -16.17
N ASP A 139 -30.58 -21.00 -15.72
CA ASP A 139 -31.23 -22.26 -15.38
C ASP A 139 -32.67 -22.22 -15.89
N ASP A 140 -33.05 -23.20 -16.70
CA ASP A 140 -34.37 -23.29 -17.36
C ASP A 140 -34.87 -21.98 -18.01
N GLY A 141 -33.94 -21.22 -18.63
CA GLY A 141 -34.21 -19.94 -19.30
C GLY A 141 -34.33 -18.73 -18.37
N VAL A 142 -34.16 -18.92 -17.06
CA VAL A 142 -34.07 -17.83 -16.09
C VAL A 142 -32.61 -17.42 -15.94
N LYS A 143 -32.30 -16.15 -16.23
CA LYS A 143 -30.97 -15.57 -16.11
C LYS A 143 -30.85 -14.72 -14.85
N ASN A 144 -29.88 -15.03 -14.01
CA ASN A 144 -29.48 -14.25 -12.84
C ASN A 144 -28.06 -13.72 -13.02
N ILE A 145 -27.81 -12.50 -12.57
CA ILE A 145 -26.50 -11.84 -12.63
C ILE A 145 -26.15 -11.34 -11.23
N GLU A 146 -24.99 -11.74 -10.73
CA GLU A 146 -24.52 -11.39 -9.39
C GLU A 146 -23.04 -11.00 -9.43
N GLU A 147 -22.62 -10.15 -8.49
CA GLU A 147 -21.21 -9.87 -8.22
C GLU A 147 -20.79 -10.59 -6.93
N HIS A 148 -19.55 -11.06 -6.87
CA HIS A 148 -19.05 -11.71 -5.67
C HIS A 148 -17.60 -11.31 -5.38
N MET A 149 -17.35 -10.84 -4.15
CA MET A 149 -16.02 -10.37 -3.74
C MET A 149 -14.94 -11.45 -3.85
N GLY A 150 -15.30 -12.71 -3.64
CA GLY A 150 -14.41 -13.87 -3.78
C GLY A 150 -13.84 -14.08 -5.20
N LEU A 151 -14.40 -13.42 -6.22
CA LEU A 151 -13.89 -13.42 -7.59
C LEU A 151 -13.03 -12.19 -7.92
N ARG A 152 -12.96 -11.20 -7.02
CA ARG A 152 -12.14 -10.02 -7.22
C ARG A 152 -10.67 -10.38 -7.03
N VAL A 153 -9.87 -10.11 -8.05
CA VAL A 153 -8.41 -10.23 -7.95
C VAL A 153 -7.82 -8.83 -8.07
N SER A 154 -7.26 -8.38 -6.96
CA SER A 154 -6.48 -7.15 -6.87
C SER A 154 -5.02 -7.46 -6.55
N ASN A 155 -4.14 -6.51 -6.81
CA ASN A 155 -2.72 -6.55 -6.43
C ASN A 155 -1.97 -7.79 -6.97
N ILE A 156 -2.23 -8.19 -8.22
CA ILE A 156 -1.53 -9.30 -8.88
C ILE A 156 -0.01 -9.12 -8.79
N ARG A 157 0.49 -7.87 -8.92
CA ARG A 157 1.90 -7.50 -8.71
C ARG A 157 2.47 -8.00 -7.39
N GLU A 158 1.78 -7.87 -6.26
CA GLU A 158 2.29 -8.34 -4.95
C GLU A 158 2.28 -9.86 -4.81
N GLN A 159 1.44 -10.56 -5.58
CA GLN A 159 1.38 -12.01 -5.56
C GLN A 159 2.53 -12.63 -6.36
N VAL A 160 2.95 -11.95 -7.43
CA VAL A 160 3.95 -12.46 -8.39
C VAL A 160 5.35 -11.89 -8.17
N PHE A 161 5.46 -10.62 -7.81
CA PHE A 161 6.74 -9.94 -7.66
C PHE A 161 7.13 -9.71 -6.20
N PRO A 162 8.43 -9.79 -5.88
CA PRO A 162 8.91 -9.32 -4.60
C PRO A 162 8.58 -7.84 -4.40
N PHE A 163 8.45 -7.45 -3.15
CA PHE A 163 8.21 -6.06 -2.75
C PHE A 163 9.50 -5.47 -2.21
N ILE A 164 9.74 -4.22 -2.60
CA ILE A 164 10.80 -3.38 -2.05
C ILE A 164 10.22 -2.06 -1.55
N PHE A 165 10.69 -1.65 -0.39
CA PHE A 165 10.44 -0.33 0.14
C PHE A 165 11.75 0.22 0.66
N ALA A 166 12.18 1.38 0.17
CA ALA A 166 13.44 1.99 0.57
C ALA A 166 13.19 3.39 1.11
N ARG A 167 13.81 3.69 2.26
CA ARG A 167 13.68 4.97 2.94
C ARG A 167 15.06 5.54 3.22
N PHE A 168 15.30 6.75 2.73
CA PHE A 168 16.51 7.49 3.06
C PHE A 168 16.35 8.27 4.36
N SER A 169 17.10 7.87 5.38
CA SER A 169 17.11 8.42 6.73
C SER A 169 18.39 9.24 6.92
N ALA A 170 18.37 10.50 6.47
CA ALA A 170 19.61 11.26 6.30
C ALA A 170 19.44 12.78 6.23
N GLN A 171 20.58 13.46 6.29
CA GLN A 171 20.71 14.88 5.98
C GLN A 171 21.25 15.02 4.55
N SER A 172 20.66 15.96 3.81
CA SER A 172 21.20 16.41 2.54
C SER A 172 21.43 17.91 2.58
N SER A 173 22.46 18.37 1.90
CA SER A 173 22.79 19.79 1.76
C SER A 173 23.27 20.07 0.36
N TYR A 174 22.94 21.25 -0.16
CA TYR A 174 23.45 21.75 -1.43
C TYR A 174 24.05 23.14 -1.23
N GLY A 175 25.22 23.37 -1.82
CA GLY A 175 25.87 24.66 -1.86
C GLY A 175 27.15 24.62 -2.70
N SER A 176 27.52 25.75 -3.31
CA SER A 176 28.72 25.85 -4.16
C SER A 176 28.78 24.78 -5.27
N ASN A 177 27.64 24.47 -5.90
CA ASN A 177 27.51 23.41 -6.91
C ASN A 177 27.91 21.99 -6.43
N GLU A 178 27.84 21.74 -5.13
CA GLU A 178 28.06 20.43 -4.52
C GLU A 178 26.79 20.00 -3.78
N TYR A 179 26.23 18.84 -4.15
CA TYR A 179 25.24 18.13 -3.36
C TYR A 179 25.93 17.13 -2.46
N ARG A 180 25.60 17.14 -1.18
CA ARG A 180 26.10 16.20 -0.17
C ARG A 180 24.95 15.48 0.49
N ALA A 181 25.08 14.16 0.62
CA ALA A 181 24.14 13.30 1.31
C ALA A 181 24.86 12.49 2.38
N LYS A 182 24.38 12.55 3.63
CA LYS A 182 24.95 11.78 4.74
C LYS A 182 23.86 11.18 5.63
N GLY A 183 23.90 9.87 5.80
CA GLY A 183 23.00 9.12 6.66
C GLY A 183 22.94 7.67 6.21
N HIS A 184 21.77 7.05 6.30
CA HIS A 184 21.59 5.67 5.90
C HIS A 184 20.34 5.46 5.06
N LEU A 185 20.38 4.46 4.19
CA LEU A 185 19.28 4.00 3.39
C LEU A 185 18.78 2.67 3.96
N ASP A 186 17.55 2.67 4.48
CA ASP A 186 16.88 1.49 4.98
C ASP A 186 16.05 0.86 3.85
N ILE A 187 16.25 -0.42 3.58
CA ILE A 187 15.58 -1.16 2.50
C ILE A 187 14.85 -2.35 3.11
N ASP A 188 13.52 -2.29 3.15
CA ASP A 188 12.65 -3.42 3.49
C ASP A 188 12.35 -4.25 2.24
N TYR A 189 12.52 -5.56 2.38
CA TYR A 189 12.29 -6.56 1.35
C TYR A 189 11.31 -7.63 1.82
N LYS A 190 10.34 -7.94 0.95
CA LYS A 190 9.44 -9.09 1.11
C LYS A 190 9.43 -9.93 -0.17
N PRO A 191 9.59 -11.27 -0.07
CA PRO A 191 9.45 -12.14 -1.23
C PRO A 191 8.03 -12.12 -1.79
N SER A 192 7.83 -12.57 -3.03
CA SER A 192 6.49 -12.75 -3.60
C SER A 192 5.69 -13.77 -2.80
N ARG A 193 4.37 -13.61 -2.70
CA ARG A 193 3.52 -14.52 -1.90
C ARG A 193 3.37 -15.92 -2.50
N GLU A 194 3.20 -16.03 -3.82
CA GLU A 194 2.77 -17.29 -4.47
C GLU A 194 3.84 -17.92 -5.37
N ASN A 195 4.79 -17.13 -5.88
CA ASN A 195 5.68 -17.55 -6.97
C ASN A 195 7.13 -17.82 -6.57
N ASN A 196 7.46 -17.76 -5.27
CA ASN A 196 8.83 -17.88 -4.75
C ASN A 196 9.84 -16.98 -5.48
N ASN A 197 9.39 -15.87 -6.06
CA ASN A 197 10.23 -14.91 -6.73
C ASN A 197 10.92 -14.02 -5.69
N THR A 198 12.24 -13.90 -5.81
CA THR A 198 13.11 -13.16 -4.88
C THR A 198 14.09 -12.29 -5.65
N PHE A 199 14.60 -11.22 -5.03
CA PHE A 199 15.71 -10.47 -5.63
C PHE A 199 17.00 -11.29 -5.61
N ILE A 200 17.70 -11.30 -6.75
CA ILE A 200 19.00 -11.98 -6.95
C ILE A 200 20.18 -10.98 -7.04
N ASP A 201 19.89 -9.73 -7.40
CA ASP A 201 20.86 -8.62 -7.42
C ASP A 201 20.17 -7.33 -6.99
N MET A 202 20.90 -6.42 -6.35
CA MET A 202 20.38 -5.13 -5.91
C MET A 202 21.50 -4.09 -5.83
N LYS A 203 21.23 -2.90 -6.35
CA LYS A 203 22.14 -1.76 -6.36
C LYS A 203 21.42 -0.49 -5.95
N TYR A 204 22.13 0.38 -5.26
CA TYR A 204 21.76 1.78 -5.10
C TYR A 204 22.42 2.59 -6.21
N VAL A 205 21.61 3.27 -7.02
CA VAL A 205 22.05 3.97 -8.24
C VAL A 205 21.73 5.45 -8.11
N ILE A 206 22.72 6.30 -8.34
CA ILE A 206 22.58 7.75 -8.42
C ILE A 206 22.64 8.18 -9.87
N LYS A 207 21.67 8.99 -10.28
CA LYS A 207 21.62 9.59 -11.61
C LYS A 207 21.60 11.12 -11.52
N VAL A 208 22.20 11.78 -12.50
CA VAL A 208 22.03 13.22 -12.75
C VAL A 208 21.51 13.37 -14.18
N ASP A 209 20.36 14.01 -14.34
CA ASP A 209 19.68 14.15 -15.64
C ASP A 209 19.55 12.79 -16.37
N ASP A 210 19.14 11.76 -15.62
CA ASP A 210 19.02 10.35 -16.04
C ASP A 210 20.34 9.61 -16.37
N GLU A 211 21.49 10.28 -16.34
CA GLU A 211 22.79 9.64 -16.51
C GLU A 211 23.30 9.05 -15.18
N ILE A 212 23.69 7.77 -15.19
CA ILE A 212 24.23 7.10 -13.99
C ILE A 212 25.61 7.66 -13.66
N ILE A 213 25.77 8.23 -12.47
CA ILE A 213 27.05 8.76 -11.97
C ILE A 213 27.65 7.92 -10.85
N LYS A 214 26.85 7.08 -10.19
CA LYS A 214 27.33 6.15 -9.16
C LYS A 214 26.44 4.92 -9.06
N GLU A 215 27.07 3.75 -8.89
CA GLU A 215 26.41 2.51 -8.48
C GLU A 215 27.09 1.96 -7.22
N THR A 216 26.29 1.61 -6.22
CA THR A 216 26.75 0.94 -4.99
C THR A 216 26.01 -0.39 -4.86
N PRO A 217 26.71 -1.54 -4.87
CA PRO A 217 26.05 -2.83 -4.68
C PRO A 217 25.50 -2.96 -3.26
N VAL A 218 24.31 -3.54 -3.13
CA VAL A 218 23.69 -3.86 -1.84
C VAL A 218 24.05 -5.32 -1.49
N VAL A 219 25.03 -5.50 -0.60
CA VAL A 219 25.54 -6.83 -0.25
C VAL A 219 24.71 -7.45 0.89
N TRP A 220 24.22 -8.68 0.69
CA TRP A 220 23.51 -9.40 1.74
C TRP A 220 24.44 -9.87 2.86
N GLY A 221 24.10 -9.52 4.10
CA GLY A 221 24.69 -10.15 5.28
C GLY A 221 24.28 -11.63 5.38
N LYS A 222 25.25 -12.52 5.64
CA LYS A 222 25.06 -13.99 5.68
C LYS A 222 24.03 -14.52 6.70
N ASN A 223 23.57 -13.71 7.65
CA ASN A 223 22.75 -14.15 8.80
C ASN A 223 21.39 -13.46 8.90
N SER A 224 20.55 -13.52 7.88
CA SER A 224 19.25 -12.86 7.97
C SER A 224 18.12 -13.75 7.47
N GLU A 225 17.34 -14.34 8.36
CA GLU A 225 16.11 -15.04 7.98
C GLU A 225 15.02 -13.99 7.64
N SER A 226 14.01 -14.42 6.89
CA SER A 226 12.87 -13.67 6.31
C SER A 226 12.45 -12.34 7.00
N GLY A 227 12.26 -11.28 6.19
CA GLY A 227 11.84 -9.94 6.62
C GLY A 227 13.03 -9.05 6.94
N ARG A 228 13.77 -8.64 5.89
CA ARG A 228 15.08 -7.99 6.04
C ARG A 228 14.97 -6.49 5.81
N ILE A 229 15.25 -5.70 6.85
CA ILE A 229 15.65 -4.30 6.70
C ILE A 229 17.16 -4.30 6.48
N PHE A 230 17.60 -3.84 5.32
CA PHE A 230 19.02 -3.61 5.03
C PHE A 230 19.32 -2.15 5.20
N THR A 231 20.44 -1.83 5.85
CA THR A 231 20.89 -0.47 6.01
C THR A 231 22.17 -0.28 5.22
N LEU A 232 22.16 0.67 4.28
CA LEU A 232 23.35 1.09 3.53
C LEU A 232 23.77 2.48 4.01
N ASP A 233 24.99 2.59 4.53
CA ASP A 233 25.56 3.88 4.92
C ASP A 233 25.92 4.71 3.68
N ILE A 234 25.53 5.98 3.71
CA ILE A 234 25.76 6.96 2.65
C ILE A 234 26.54 8.13 3.25
N ASP A 235 27.70 8.46 2.68
CA ASP A 235 28.43 9.73 2.90
C ASP A 235 29.00 10.16 1.55
N ASP A 236 28.11 10.71 0.73
CA ASP A 236 28.34 10.94 -0.68
C ASP A 236 28.33 12.43 -1.03
N LYS A 237 29.08 12.76 -2.09
CA LYS A 237 29.23 14.10 -2.64
C LYS A 237 29.21 14.05 -4.16
N TYR A 238 28.44 14.94 -4.77
CA TYR A 238 28.31 15.05 -6.22
C TYR A 238 28.38 16.50 -6.65
N SER A 239 29.15 16.78 -7.70
CA SER A 239 29.13 18.08 -8.36
C SER A 239 27.88 18.16 -9.24
N ILE A 240 27.06 19.17 -9.03
CA ILE A 240 25.80 19.36 -9.75
C ILE A 240 25.47 20.85 -9.90
N ASN A 241 25.06 21.24 -11.10
CA ASN A 241 24.76 22.63 -11.46
C ASN A 241 23.27 22.94 -11.32
N ASP A 242 22.96 24.23 -11.21
CA ASP A 242 21.58 24.73 -11.20
C ASP A 242 20.76 24.21 -12.40
N GLY A 243 19.53 23.79 -12.13
CA GLY A 243 18.62 23.24 -13.13
C GLY A 243 18.76 21.74 -13.40
N GLN A 244 19.83 21.08 -12.93
CA GLN A 244 19.98 19.63 -13.06
C GLN A 244 19.15 18.88 -12.02
N ILE A 245 18.83 17.63 -12.32
CA ILE A 245 18.01 16.74 -11.48
C ILE A 245 18.88 15.59 -10.98
N LEU A 246 19.05 15.49 -9.67
CA LEU A 246 19.64 14.33 -9.01
C LEU A 246 18.54 13.36 -8.60
N THR A 247 18.64 12.11 -9.01
CA THR A 247 17.79 11.03 -8.50
C THR A 247 18.63 9.93 -7.88
N SER A 248 18.05 9.28 -6.86
CA SER A 248 18.60 8.04 -6.32
C SER A 248 17.53 6.95 -6.35
N ASN A 249 17.95 5.75 -6.75
CA ASN A 249 17.05 4.63 -6.96
C ASN A 249 17.65 3.37 -6.33
N ILE A 250 16.79 2.47 -5.85
CA ILE A 250 17.16 1.07 -5.77
C ILE A 250 16.81 0.42 -7.10
N VAL A 251 17.80 -0.23 -7.71
CA VAL A 251 17.64 -1.05 -8.90
C VAL A 251 17.91 -2.49 -8.51
N ALA A 252 16.89 -3.35 -8.59
CA ALA A 252 16.99 -4.75 -8.21
C ALA A 252 16.60 -5.66 -9.38
N VAL A 253 17.28 -6.80 -9.50
CA VAL A 253 16.92 -7.85 -10.48
C VAL A 253 16.36 -9.02 -9.71
N ASP A 254 15.20 -9.51 -10.13
CA ASP A 254 14.56 -10.68 -9.51
C ASP A 254 14.96 -12.00 -10.16
N SER A 255 14.57 -13.11 -9.52
CA SER A 255 14.92 -14.46 -9.97
C SER A 255 14.29 -14.85 -11.31
N PHE A 256 13.30 -14.08 -11.80
CA PHE A 256 12.73 -14.22 -13.13
C PHE A 256 13.39 -13.30 -14.17
N GLY A 257 14.37 -12.49 -13.76
CA GLY A 257 15.12 -11.58 -14.60
C GLY A 257 14.46 -10.21 -14.81
N PHE A 258 13.38 -9.89 -14.08
CA PHE A 258 12.77 -8.57 -14.17
C PHE A 258 13.61 -7.55 -13.39
N THR A 259 13.72 -6.35 -13.94
CA THR A 259 14.38 -5.21 -13.29
C THR A 259 13.34 -4.35 -12.60
N HIS A 260 13.54 -4.09 -11.32
CA HIS A 260 12.70 -3.28 -10.46
C HIS A 260 13.45 -1.99 -10.14
N GLU A 261 12.92 -0.85 -10.53
CA GLU A 261 13.44 0.47 -10.19
C GLU A 261 12.51 1.10 -9.15
N TYR A 262 13.05 1.45 -8.00
CA TYR A 262 12.33 2.11 -6.91
C TYR A 262 13.00 3.44 -6.59
N LEU A 263 12.28 4.54 -6.75
CA LEU A 263 12.80 5.88 -6.48
C LEU A 263 12.93 6.11 -4.97
N VAL A 264 14.10 6.59 -4.55
CA VAL A 264 14.44 6.89 -3.15
C VAL A 264 14.53 8.39 -2.91
N THR A 265 15.16 9.12 -3.83
CA THR A 265 15.31 10.58 -3.72
C THR A 265 15.19 11.21 -5.09
N HIS A 266 14.55 12.37 -5.12
CA HIS A 266 14.50 13.27 -6.27
C HIS A 266 14.84 14.68 -5.78
N PHE A 267 15.80 15.33 -6.42
CA PHE A 267 16.29 16.66 -6.03
C PHE A 267 16.57 17.50 -7.27
N VAL A 268 15.84 18.63 -7.40
CA VAL A 268 16.06 19.62 -8.48
C VAL A 268 16.91 20.76 -7.93
N VAL A 269 18.06 20.99 -8.56
CA VAL A 269 19.04 21.98 -8.10
C VAL A 269 18.61 23.40 -8.43
N GLY A 270 18.80 24.34 -7.49
CA GLY A 270 18.49 25.77 -7.70
C GLY A 270 17.01 26.14 -7.46
N SER A 271 16.18 25.18 -7.06
CA SER A 271 14.77 25.40 -6.71
C SER A 271 14.60 25.69 -5.21
N ASN A 272 13.82 26.72 -4.85
CA ASN A 272 13.42 27.01 -3.46
C ASN A 272 12.49 25.94 -2.87
N VAL A 273 11.98 25.01 -3.68
CA VAL A 273 11.14 23.89 -3.26
C VAL A 273 12.05 22.69 -3.01
N GLN A 274 12.86 22.80 -1.95
CA GLN A 274 14.06 21.98 -1.75
C GLN A 274 13.79 20.49 -1.47
N ARG A 275 12.53 20.12 -1.25
CA ARG A 275 12.01 18.74 -1.24
C ARG A 275 10.54 18.84 -1.62
N GLU A 276 10.20 18.66 -2.89
CA GLU A 276 8.81 18.30 -3.19
C GLU A 276 8.52 17.01 -2.38
N PRO A 277 7.36 16.88 -1.74
CA PRO A 277 6.96 15.64 -1.07
C PRO A 277 6.74 14.59 -2.16
N TYR A 278 7.83 14.00 -2.68
CA TYR A 278 7.71 13.17 -3.86
C TYR A 278 7.22 11.79 -3.44
N LEU A 279 6.07 11.49 -4.02
CA LEU A 279 5.26 10.33 -3.82
C LEU A 279 5.93 9.11 -4.51
N LYS A 280 5.71 7.90 -3.98
CA LYS A 280 6.37 6.65 -4.37
C LYS A 280 6.31 6.45 -5.89
N GLN A 281 7.49 6.24 -6.50
CA GLN A 281 7.62 5.82 -7.90
C GLN A 281 8.28 4.45 -7.99
N GLU A 282 7.64 3.54 -8.70
CA GLU A 282 8.10 2.16 -8.88
C GLU A 282 7.86 1.71 -10.31
N LYS A 283 8.86 1.07 -10.91
CA LYS A 283 8.79 0.57 -12.28
C LYS A 283 9.33 -0.85 -12.35
N ILE A 284 8.64 -1.74 -13.04
CA ILE A 284 9.08 -3.10 -13.30
C ILE A 284 9.22 -3.30 -14.80
N ILE A 285 10.40 -3.76 -15.21
CA ILE A 285 10.81 -3.93 -16.59
C ILE A 285 11.10 -5.42 -16.81
N ALA A 286 10.44 -6.01 -17.80
CA ALA A 286 10.66 -7.40 -18.20
C ALA A 286 12.05 -7.59 -18.83
N PRO A 287 12.57 -8.83 -18.89
CA PRO A 287 13.85 -9.14 -19.53
C PRO A 287 13.96 -8.67 -20.99
N ASN A 288 12.83 -8.55 -21.69
CA ASN A 288 12.74 -8.04 -23.07
C ASN A 288 12.67 -6.51 -23.17
N GLY A 289 12.75 -5.78 -22.05
CA GLY A 289 12.68 -4.32 -21.98
C GLY A 289 11.26 -3.73 -21.89
N LYS A 290 10.19 -4.54 -21.98
CA LYS A 290 8.80 -4.05 -21.82
C LYS A 290 8.58 -3.59 -20.37
N ILE A 291 8.01 -2.40 -20.19
CA ILE A 291 7.51 -1.96 -18.87
C ILE A 291 6.21 -2.71 -18.61
N VAL A 292 6.17 -3.47 -17.52
CA VAL A 292 5.01 -4.32 -17.16
C VAL A 292 4.25 -3.78 -15.95
N TYR A 293 4.86 -2.83 -15.25
CA TYR A 293 4.25 -2.12 -14.14
C TYR A 293 4.90 -0.74 -14.01
N LEU A 294 4.07 0.27 -13.84
CA LEU A 294 4.48 1.63 -13.52
C LEU A 294 3.52 2.15 -12.46
N PHE A 295 4.07 2.52 -11.32
CA PHE A 295 3.37 3.22 -10.27
C PHE A 295 4.00 4.59 -10.10
N ASP A 296 3.15 5.60 -10.19
CA ASP A 296 3.52 6.99 -9.95
C ASP A 296 2.42 7.61 -9.12
N GLU A 297 2.69 7.80 -7.83
CA GLU A 297 1.69 8.26 -6.88
C GLU A 297 1.22 9.70 -7.18
N ASN A 298 1.96 10.48 -7.97
CA ASN A 298 1.48 11.77 -8.52
C ASN A 298 0.32 11.63 -9.53
N ASN A 299 0.12 10.43 -10.09
CA ASN A 299 -0.95 10.12 -11.03
C ASN A 299 -2.05 9.24 -10.40
N TYR A 300 -1.94 8.88 -9.11
CA TYR A 300 -2.87 7.98 -8.43
C TYR A 300 -4.27 8.60 -8.21
N GLU A 301 -4.36 9.92 -7.98
CA GLU A 301 -5.64 10.63 -7.84
C GLU A 301 -6.40 10.85 -9.17
N LYS A 302 -5.79 10.54 -10.31
CA LYS A 302 -6.47 10.67 -11.63
C LYS A 302 -7.15 9.40 -12.11
N ILE A 303 -6.98 8.28 -11.40
CA ILE A 303 -7.38 6.94 -11.85
C ILE A 303 -8.41 6.27 -10.90
N ASN A 304 -8.67 6.84 -9.72
CA ASN A 304 -9.70 6.36 -8.79
C ASN A 304 -10.93 7.28 -8.76
#